data_AF-A0A522E779-F1
#
_entry.id   AF-A0A522E779-F1
#
_cell.length_a   1.000
_cell.length_b   1.000
_cell.length_c   1.000
_cell.angle_alpha   90.00
_cell.angle_beta   90.00
_cell.angle_gamma   90.00
#
_symmetry.space_group_name_H-M   'P 1'
#
loop_
_entity.id
_entity.type
_entity.pdbx_description
1 polymer ?
#
loop_
_entity_poly.entity_id
_entity_poly.type
_entity_poly.pdbx_seq_one_letter_code
_entity_poly.pdbx_strand_id
1 'polypeptide(L)' 'MGGVTELFVVMLLIAAAAFAPLGYFIYKFTQKNAKPFGETEPHGDSPSFINDVAESAIHFIKSRLAKK' A
#
# COMPACT_ATOMS: atom_id res chain seq x y z
N MET A 1 28.32 -4.82 15.85
CA MET A 1 27.57 -3.60 15.48
C MET A 1 26.71 -3.82 14.23
N GLY A 2 27.29 -4.23 13.08
CA GLY A 2 26.54 -4.36 11.80
C GLY A 2 25.30 -5.27 11.82
N GLY A 3 25.39 -6.50 12.35
CA GLY A 3 24.26 -7.45 12.30
C GLY A 3 23.01 -6.99 13.07
N VAL A 4 23.17 -6.29 14.19
CA VAL A 4 22.03 -5.76 14.96
C VAL A 4 21.41 -4.54 14.26
N THR A 5 22.25 -3.67 13.70
CA THR A 5 21.78 -2.51 12.92
C THR A 5 21.02 -2.94 11.67
N GLU A 6 21.52 -3.94 10.95
CA GLU A 6 20.85 -4.50 9.77
C GLU A 6 19.49 -5.12 10.13
N LEU A 7 19.45 -5.93 11.20
CA LEU A 7 18.20 -6.52 11.69
C LEU A 7 17.17 -5.43 12.04
N PHE A 8 17.60 -4.37 12.73
CA PHE A 8 16.75 -3.25 13.11
C PHE A 8 16.19 -2.51 11.89
N VAL A 9 17.02 -2.27 10.87
CA VAL A 9 16.58 -1.62 9.62
C VAL A 9 15.58 -2.48 8.87
N VAL A 10 15.82 -3.79 8.75
CA VAL A 10 14.89 -4.72 8.08
C VAL A 10 13.55 -4.78 8.81
N MET A 11 13.56 -4.83 10.14
CA MET A 11 12.33 -4.78 10.94
C MET A 11 11.55 -3.48 10.72
N LEU A 12 12.24 -2.33 10.64
CA LEU A 12 11.59 -1.05 10.34
C LEU A 12 10.96 -1.04 8.94
N LEU A 13 11.62 -1.59 7.93
CA LEU A 13 11.07 -1.68 6.57
C LEU A 13 9.81 -2.54 6.53
N ILE A 14 9.84 -3.70 7.19
CA ILE A 14 8.67 -4.60 7.29
C ILE A 14 7.53 -3.91 8.03
N ALA A 15 7.82 -3.27 9.16
CA ALA A 15 6.81 -2.53 9.92
C ALA A 15 6.20 -1.39 9.08
N ALA A 16 7.02 -0.58 8.42
CA ALA A 16 6.53 0.51 7.56
C ALA A 16 5.62 -0.01 6.44
N ALA A 17 6.00 -1.11 5.78
CA ALA A 17 5.17 -1.73 4.74
C ALA A 17 3.85 -2.28 5.30
N ALA A 18 3.87 -2.92 6.47
CA ALA A 18 2.67 -3.48 7.10
C ALA A 18 1.71 -2.39 7.61
N PHE A 19 2.23 -1.27 8.11
CA PHE A 19 1.42 -0.16 8.64
C PHE A 19 1.05 0.88 7.58
N ALA A 20 1.64 0.84 6.38
CA ALA A 20 1.32 1.78 5.30
C ALA A 20 -0.19 1.81 4.93
N PRO A 21 -0.92 0.67 4.82
CA PRO A 21 -2.37 0.70 4.58
C PRO A 21 -3.14 1.39 5.71
N LEU A 22 -2.78 1.12 6.97
CA LEU A 22 -3.41 1.73 8.14
C LEU A 22 -3.19 3.25 8.15
N GLY A 23 -1.96 3.70 7.92
CA GLY A 23 -1.63 5.12 7.82
C GLY A 23 -2.38 5.81 6.68
N TYR A 24 -2.49 5.15 5.53
CA TYR A 24 -3.27 5.62 4.40
C TYR A 24 -4.74 5.82 4.77
N PHE A 25 -5.36 4.85 5.45
CA PHE A 25 -6.75 4.97 5.91
C PHE A 25 -6.91 6.15 6.86
N ILE A 26 -6.07 6.25 7.89
CA ILE A 26 -6.12 7.34 8.87
C ILE A 26 -6.04 8.70 8.17
N TYR A 27 -5.10 8.85 7.23
CA TYR A 27 -4.95 10.08 6.46
C TYR A 27 -6.20 10.43 5.65
N LYS A 28 -6.75 9.46 4.92
CA LYS A 28 -7.98 9.61 4.12
C LYS A 28 -9.18 9.98 4.98
N PHE A 29 -9.36 9.36 6.15
CA PHE A 29 -10.49 9.65 7.05
C PHE A 29 -10.38 10.99 7.78
N THR A 30 -9.16 11.54 7.90
CA THR A 30 -8.93 12.82 8.60
C THR A 30 -9.14 14.04 7.70
N GLN A 31 -9.22 13.85 6.38
CA GLN A 31 -9.44 14.94 5.42
C GLN A 31 -10.89 15.46 5.46
N LYS A 32 -11.07 16.77 5.69
CA LYS A 32 -12.38 17.43 5.60
C LYS A 32 -12.90 17.32 4.15
N ASN A 33 -14.00 16.61 3.95
CA ASN A 33 -14.61 16.25 2.65
C ASN A 33 -13.94 15.12 1.86
N ALA A 34 -13.09 14.30 2.48
CA ALA A 34 -12.66 13.09 1.79
C ALA A 34 -13.83 12.11 1.63
N LYS A 35 -13.95 11.57 0.43
CA LYS A 35 -14.67 10.33 0.16
C LYS A 35 -13.64 9.19 0.23
N PRO A 36 -13.41 8.56 1.40
CA PRO A 36 -12.38 7.53 1.58
C PRO A 36 -12.57 6.34 0.62
N PHE A 37 -13.81 6.10 0.20
CA PHE A 37 -14.19 5.06 -0.77
C PHE A 37 -14.85 5.61 -2.04
N GLY A 38 -14.82 6.93 -2.28
CA GLY A 38 -15.51 7.56 -3.42
C GLY A 38 -17.02 7.75 -3.24
N GLU A 39 -17.74 7.96 -4.34
CA GLU A 39 -19.20 7.80 -4.39
C GLU A 39 -19.48 6.30 -4.20
N THR A 40 -20.26 5.88 -3.21
CA THR A 40 -20.60 4.46 -2.95
C THR A 40 -21.60 3.88 -3.96
N GLU A 41 -21.55 4.34 -5.21
CA GLU A 41 -22.36 3.86 -6.33
C GLU A 41 -21.69 2.61 -6.93
N PRO A 42 -22.43 1.51 -7.20
CA PRO A 42 -21.84 0.26 -7.67
C PRO A 42 -21.39 0.40 -9.13
N HIS A 43 -20.18 0.92 -9.32
CA HIS A 43 -19.54 1.00 -10.62
C HIS A 43 -18.41 -0.02 -10.66
N GLY A 44 -18.71 -1.15 -11.30
CA GLY A 44 -17.82 -2.29 -11.46
C GLY A 44 -16.51 -2.00 -12.20
N ASP A 45 -16.28 -0.79 -12.70
CA ASP A 45 -15.09 -0.39 -13.47
C ASP A 45 -14.73 1.10 -13.23
N SER A 46 -14.80 1.60 -11.99
CA SER A 46 -14.30 2.96 -11.69
C SER A 46 -12.77 2.96 -11.63
N PRO A 47 -12.04 3.63 -12.54
CA PRO A 47 -10.59 3.71 -12.47
C PRO A 47 -10.20 4.44 -11.18
N SER A 48 -9.66 3.69 -10.22
CA SER A 48 -9.12 4.27 -9.00
C SER A 48 -7.60 4.19 -9.05
N PHE A 49 -6.96 5.35 -8.96
CA PHE A 49 -5.50 5.46 -8.97
C PHE A 49 -4.85 4.53 -7.92
N ILE A 50 -5.55 4.26 -6.83
CA ILE A 50 -5.10 3.35 -5.76
C ILE A 50 -5.14 1.90 -6.25
N ASN A 51 -6.19 1.49 -6.95
CA ASN A 51 -6.29 0.16 -7.55
C ASN A 51 -5.22 -0.02 -8.62
N ASP A 52 -5.00 0.96 -9.49
CA ASP A 52 -3.97 0.89 -10.54
C ASP A 52 -2.56 0.76 -9.94
N VAL A 53 -2.28 1.51 -8.87
CA VAL A 53 -1.00 1.43 -8.14
C VAL A 53 -0.86 0.08 -7.44
N ALA A 54 -1.92 -0.42 -6.79
CA ALA A 54 -1.91 -1.72 -6.12
C ALA A 54 -1.72 -2.87 -7.13
N GLU A 55 -2.46 -2.85 -8.23
CA GLU A 55 -2.39 -3.85 -9.29
C GLU A 55 -1.01 -3.84 -9.96
N SER A 56 -0.45 -2.66 -10.23
CA SER A 56 0.91 -2.51 -10.76
C SER A 56 1.98 -3.03 -9.78
N ALA A 57 1.86 -2.72 -8.48
CA ALA A 57 2.77 -3.22 -7.46
C ALA A 57 2.71 -4.75 -7.32
N ILE A 58 1.50 -5.33 -7.33
CA ILE A 58 1.28 -6.78 -7.29
C ILE A 58 1.87 -7.43 -8.54
N HIS A 59 1.61 -6.87 -9.73
CA HIS A 59 2.15 -7.39 -10.99
C HIS A 59 3.68 -7.29 -11.05
N PHE A 60 4.26 -6.21 -10.53
CA PHE A 60 5.71 -6.04 -10.42
C PHE A 60 6.34 -7.11 -9.51
N ILE A 61 5.75 -7.37 -8.35
CA ILE A 61 6.23 -8.43 -7.44
C ILE A 61 6.06 -9.80 -8.09
N LYS A 62 4.89 -10.08 -8.68
CA LYS A 62 4.58 -11.36 -9.33
C LYS A 62 5.52 -11.65 -10.51
N SER A 63 5.79 -10.65 -11.35
CA SER A 63 6.71 -10.78 -12.49
C SER A 63 8.16 -10.96 -12.07
N ARG A 64 8.58 -10.43 -10.92
CA ARG A 64 9.91 -10.68 -10.34
C ARG A 64 10.02 -12.06 -9.69
N LEU A 65 8.96 -12.55 -9.06
CA LEU A 65 8.92 -13.88 -8.44
C LEU A 65 8.83 -15.01 -9.49
N ALA A 66 8.04 -14.83 -10.54
CA ALA A 66 7.84 -15.82 -11.60
C ALA A 66 9.03 -15.92 -12.57
N LYS A 67 10.01 -15.01 -12.49
CA LYS A 67 11.23 -15.02 -13.31
C LYS A 67 12.39 -15.77 -12.63
N LYS A 68 12.15 -16.41 -11.49
CA LYS A 68 13.08 -17.26 -10.75
C LYS A 68 12.61 -18.71 -10.82
#